data_AF-A0A4Q6GR02-F1
#
_entry.id   AF-A0A4Q6GR02-F1
#
_cell.length_a   1.000
_cell.length_b   1.000
_cell.length_c   1.000
_cell.angle_alpha   90.00
_cell.angle_beta   90.00
_cell.angle_gamma   90.00
#
_symmetry.space_group_name_H-M   'P 1'
#
loop_
_entity.id
_entity.type
_entity.pdbx_description
1 polymer ?
#
loop_
_entity_poly.entity_id
_entity_poly.type
_entity_poly.pdbx_seq_one_letter_code
_entity_poly.pdbx_strand_id
1 'polypeptide(L)'
;MNGNDGYAVFFFPQALEALGEAIKPYLTEGASGAHVLCREVDTAGSLVEMTLESRQADGKASQTELMVPGSMVRMIVSVHNEGGFGFAPRKVAPLAPVPND
;
A
#
# COMPACT_ATOMS: atom_id res chain seq x y z
N MET A 1 -2.24 12.02 0.40
CA MET A 1 -1.93 11.02 1.45
C MET A 1 -0.93 11.65 2.40
N ASN A 2 -1.29 11.88 3.67
CA ASN A 2 -0.39 12.47 4.68
C ASN A 2 -0.15 11.44 5.81
N GLY A 3 0.56 10.37 5.46
CA GLY A 3 0.81 9.17 6.26
C GLY A 3 0.90 8.00 5.28
N ASN A 4 2.10 7.72 4.78
CA ASN A 4 2.31 7.00 3.50
C ASN A 4 2.72 5.54 3.72
N ASP A 5 1.93 4.83 4.51
CA ASP A 5 2.00 3.38 4.65
C ASP A 5 0.85 2.75 3.85
N GLY A 6 1.16 1.70 3.09
CA GLY A 6 0.15 1.04 2.24
C GLY A 6 0.78 0.14 1.19
N TYR A 7 0.06 -0.09 0.10
CA TYR A 7 0.45 -1.02 -0.95
C TYR A 7 0.28 -0.40 -2.34
N ALA A 8 1.23 -0.71 -3.22
CA ALA A 8 1.12 -0.52 -4.65
C ALA A 8 0.88 -1.87 -5.32
N VAL A 9 -0.26 -2.02 -6.00
CA VAL A 9 -0.66 -3.26 -6.68
C VAL A 9 -0.53 -3.07 -8.19
N PHE A 10 0.37 -3.85 -8.79
CA PHE A 10 0.65 -3.84 -10.21
C PHE A 10 -0.09 -4.96 -10.91
N PHE A 11 -0.63 -4.66 -12.08
CA PHE A 11 -1.41 -5.59 -12.90
C PHE A 11 -0.60 -6.08 -14.10
N PHE A 12 -0.94 -7.26 -14.61
CA PHE A 12 -0.49 -7.66 -15.94
C PHE A 12 -1.15 -6.78 -17.02
N PRO A 13 -0.51 -6.51 -18.17
CA PRO A 13 -1.12 -5.71 -19.23
C PRO A 13 -2.50 -6.23 -19.68
N GLN A 14 -2.64 -7.56 -19.79
CA GLN A 14 -3.90 -8.20 -20.19
C GLN A 14 -5.01 -7.98 -19.15
N ALA A 15 -4.66 -7.81 -17.87
CA ALA A 15 -5.63 -7.50 -16.84
C ALA A 15 -6.14 -6.06 -16.98
N LEU A 16 -5.27 -5.10 -17.30
CA LEU A 16 -5.69 -3.71 -17.55
C LEU A 16 -6.62 -3.62 -18.76
N GLU A 17 -6.33 -4.39 -19.82
CA GLU A 17 -7.20 -4.50 -20.99
C GLU A 17 -8.57 -5.11 -20.63
N ALA A 18 -8.58 -6.20 -19.84
CA ALA A 18 -9.81 -6.89 -19.45
C ALA A 18 -10.69 -6.08 -18.49
N LEU A 19 -10.08 -5.36 -17.55
CA LEU A 19 -10.77 -4.51 -16.58
C LEU A 19 -11.27 -3.19 -17.21
N GLY A 20 -10.59 -2.73 -18.26
CA GLY A 20 -11.03 -1.62 -19.10
C GLY A 20 -11.25 -0.31 -18.34
N GLU A 21 -12.33 0.40 -18.67
CA GLU A 21 -12.63 1.73 -18.10
C GLU A 21 -12.91 1.70 -16.59
N ALA A 22 -13.31 0.56 -16.02
CA ALA A 22 -13.71 0.46 -14.63
C ALA A 22 -12.54 0.66 -13.65
N ILE A 23 -11.32 0.25 -14.02
CA ILE A 23 -10.15 0.38 -13.15
C ILE A 23 -9.45 1.74 -13.27
N LYS A 24 -9.66 2.47 -14.37
CA LYS A 24 -8.94 3.73 -14.68
C LYS A 24 -9.00 4.78 -13.57
N PRO A 25 -10.13 5.03 -12.88
CA PRO A 25 -10.19 6.04 -11.82
C PRO A 25 -9.25 5.75 -10.63
N TYR A 26 -8.79 4.51 -10.49
CA TYR A 26 -7.96 4.03 -9.38
C TYR A 26 -6.49 3.84 -9.79
N LEU A 27 -6.17 3.93 -11.07
CA LEU A 27 -4.81 3.78 -11.56
C LEU A 27 -3.99 5.04 -11.29
N THR A 28 -2.80 4.80 -10.75
CA THR A 28 -1.72 5.77 -10.65
C THR A 28 -0.65 5.41 -11.67
N GLU A 29 -0.27 6.38 -12.50
CA GLU A 29 0.85 6.24 -13.42
C GLU A 29 2.15 6.68 -12.73
N GLY A 30 3.21 5.89 -12.90
CA GLY A 30 4.52 6.20 -12.34
C GLY A 30 5.65 5.58 -13.16
N ALA A 31 6.90 5.89 -12.80
CA ALA A 31 8.07 5.40 -13.53
C ALA A 31 8.16 3.86 -13.59
N SER A 32 7.52 3.15 -12.66
CA SER A 32 7.47 1.67 -12.62
C SER A 32 6.24 1.07 -13.31
N GLY A 33 5.40 1.92 -13.93
CA GLY A 33 4.16 1.54 -14.62
C GLY A 33 2.89 1.78 -13.79
N ALA A 34 1.75 1.50 -14.42
CA ALA A 34 0.42 1.65 -13.85
C ALA A 34 0.20 0.71 -12.66
N HIS A 35 -0.29 1.28 -11.55
CA HIS A 35 -0.58 0.54 -10.32
C HIS A 35 -1.75 1.17 -9.57
N VAL A 36 -2.39 0.39 -8.70
CA VAL A 36 -3.38 0.89 -7.74
C VAL A 36 -2.70 1.11 -6.40
N LEU A 37 -2.90 2.28 -5.81
CA LEU A 37 -2.49 2.58 -4.44
C LEU A 37 -3.65 2.27 -3.49
N CYS A 38 -3.38 1.46 -2.47
CA CYS A 38 -4.37 1.06 -1.48
C CYS A 38 -3.76 1.02 -0.08
N ARG A 39 -4.62 1.11 0.93
CA ARG A 39 -4.22 1.08 2.35
C ARG A 39 -4.02 -0.35 2.83
N GLU A 40 -4.90 -1.25 2.41
CA GLU A 40 -4.92 -2.66 2.82
C GLU A 40 -5.09 -3.56 1.60
N VAL A 41 -4.48 -4.74 1.68
CA VAL A 41 -4.62 -5.82 0.68
C VAL A 41 -4.87 -7.13 1.42
N ASP A 42 -5.94 -7.83 1.06
CA ASP A 42 -6.21 -9.21 1.50
C ASP A 42 -6.09 -10.16 0.29
N THR A 43 -5.35 -11.25 0.49
CA THR A 43 -5.13 -12.30 -0.52
C THR A 43 -5.57 -13.68 -0.02
N ALA A 44 -6.28 -13.77 1.11
CA ALA A 44 -6.70 -15.05 1.69
C ALA A 44 -7.89 -15.68 0.93
N GLY A 45 -8.67 -14.86 0.22
CA GLY A 45 -9.83 -15.27 -0.56
C GLY A 45 -9.53 -15.72 -2.00
N SER A 46 -10.60 -15.96 -2.77
CA SER A 46 -10.50 -16.24 -4.22
C SER A 46 -10.16 -15.00 -5.04
N LEU A 47 -10.41 -13.82 -4.47
CA LEU A 47 -10.09 -12.52 -5.05
C LEU A 47 -9.03 -11.85 -4.17
N VAL A 48 -8.21 -11.02 -4.80
CA VAL A 48 -7.39 -10.04 -4.10
C VAL A 48 -8.26 -8.84 -3.82
N GLU A 49 -8.43 -8.52 -2.55
CA GLU A 49 -9.26 -7.43 -2.07
C GLU A 49 -8.35 -6.26 -1.69
N MET A 50 -8.64 -5.07 -2.23
CA MET A 50 -7.88 -3.85 -1.98
C MET A 50 -8.80 -2.80 -1.39
N THR A 51 -8.38 -2.19 -0.28
CA THR A 51 -9.12 -1.08 0.34
C THR A 51 -8.47 0.24 -0.04
N LEU A 52 -9.19 1.07 -0.79
CA LEU A 52 -8.77 2.37 -1.25
C LEU A 52 -9.42 3.47 -0.41
N GLU A 53 -8.64 4.47 -0.01
CA GLU A 53 -9.15 5.68 0.62
C GLU A 53 -9.10 6.85 -0.37
N SER A 54 -10.24 7.46 -0.61
CA SER A 54 -10.34 8.71 -1.37
C SER A 54 -10.96 9.79 -0.51
N ARG A 55 -10.55 11.05 -0.75
CA ARG A 55 -11.16 12.20 -0.11
C ARG A 55 -12.12 12.84 -1.10
N GLN A 56 -13.40 12.87 -0.77
CA GLN A 56 -14.40 13.54 -1.59
C GLN A 56 -14.24 15.06 -1.49
N ALA A 57 -14.79 15.78 -2.47
CA ALA A 57 -14.70 17.24 -2.56
C ALA A 57 -15.32 17.97 -1.35
N ASP A 58 -16.19 17.31 -0.59
CA ASP A 58 -16.79 17.81 0.66
C ASP A 58 -15.89 17.58 1.90
N GLY A 59 -14.70 17.01 1.70
CA GLY A 59 -13.73 16.71 2.75
C GLY A 59 -13.98 15.39 3.48
N LYS A 60 -15.06 14.65 3.17
CA LYS A 60 -15.32 13.35 3.77
C LYS A 60 -14.40 12.29 3.18
N ALA A 61 -13.95 11.38 4.04
CA ALA A 61 -13.27 10.16 3.61
C ALA A 61 -14.31 9.21 3.01
N SER A 62 -14.02 8.69 1.83
CA SER A 62 -14.76 7.63 1.17
C SER A 62 -13.84 6.43 1.04
N GLN A 63 -14.32 5.27 1.51
CA GLN A 63 -13.64 3.99 1.36
C GLN A 63 -14.24 3.24 0.19
N THR A 64 -13.39 2.71 -0.67
CA THR A 64 -13.79 1.87 -1.81
C THR A 64 -13.06 0.55 -1.71
N GLU A 65 -13.80 -0.56 -1.82
CA GLU A 65 -13.22 -1.90 -1.90
C GLU A 65 -13.19 -2.34 -3.36
N LEU A 66 -11.99 -2.71 -3.82
CA LEU A 66 -11.77 -3.21 -5.17
C LEU A 66 -11.33 -4.67 -5.07
N MET A 67 -12.09 -5.56 -5.70
CA MET A 67 -11.81 -7.00 -5.71
C MET A 67 -11.45 -7.44 -7.12
N VAL A 68 -10.32 -8.12 -7.27
CA VAL A 68 -9.82 -8.59 -8.58
C VAL A 68 -9.33 -10.04 -8.48
N PRO A 69 -9.42 -10.85 -9.55
CA PRO A 69 -8.79 -12.17 -9.56
C PRO A 69 -7.28 -12.07 -9.30
N GLY A 70 -6.74 -12.95 -8.45
CA GLY A 70 -5.30 -12.95 -8.17
C GLY A 70 -4.43 -13.17 -9.40
N SER A 71 -4.94 -13.88 -10.42
CA SER A 71 -4.26 -14.08 -11.71
C SER A 71 -4.05 -12.80 -12.53
N MET A 72 -4.78 -11.73 -12.20
CA MET A 72 -4.63 -10.41 -12.84
C MET A 72 -3.53 -9.57 -12.19
N VAL A 73 -3.13 -9.90 -10.97
CA VAL A 73 -2.14 -9.16 -10.19
C VAL A 73 -0.75 -9.69 -10.52
N ARG A 74 0.12 -8.80 -10.99
CA ARG A 74 1.52 -9.11 -11.28
C ARG A 74 2.39 -9.06 -10.05
N MET A 75 2.17 -8.06 -9.19
CA MET A 75 3.02 -7.79 -8.04
C MET A 75 2.31 -6.89 -7.03
N ILE A 76 2.50 -7.15 -5.75
CA ILE A 76 2.05 -6.28 -4.65
C ILE A 76 3.30 -5.80 -3.90
N VAL A 77 3.44 -4.49 -3.72
CA VAL A 77 4.58 -3.86 -3.04
C VAL A 77 4.08 -3.12 -1.82
N SER A 78 4.56 -3.49 -0.63
CA SER A 78 4.33 -2.70 0.58
C SER A 78 5.23 -1.47 0.58
N VAL A 79 4.62 -0.29 0.68
CA VAL A 79 5.32 0.98 0.84
C VAL A 79 5.22 1.38 2.30
N HIS A 80 6.38 1.53 2.94
CA HIS A 80 6.49 2.10 4.28
C HIS A 80 7.35 3.35 4.15
N ASN A 81 6.85 4.51 4.57
CA ASN A 81 7.65 5.73 4.54
C ASN A 81 8.24 5.98 5.93
N GLU A 82 9.56 5.87 6.01
CA GLU A 82 10.43 5.87 7.20
C GLU A 82 9.79 6.07 8.58
N GLY A 83 9.43 4.93 9.16
CA GLY A 83 9.49 4.63 10.59
C GLY A 83 10.15 3.27 10.86
N GLY A 84 11.09 2.83 10.01
CA GLY A 84 11.95 1.66 10.25
C GLY A 84 11.56 0.39 9.48
N PHE A 85 12.16 0.19 8.30
CA PHE A 85 12.31 -1.15 7.71
C PHE A 85 13.80 -1.51 7.71
N GLY A 86 14.22 -2.47 8.55
CA GLY A 86 15.61 -2.96 8.64
C GLY A 86 16.00 -3.47 10.03
N PHE A 87 17.04 -4.31 10.09
CA PHE A 87 17.68 -4.73 11.34
C PHE A 87 18.66 -3.66 11.82
N ALA A 88 18.19 -2.67 12.58
CA ALA A 88 19.08 -1.76 13.29
C ALA A 88 19.62 -2.43 14.57
N PRO A 89 20.91 -2.28 14.92
CA PRO A 89 21.40 -2.68 16.24
C PRO A 89 20.56 -1.98 17.31
N ARG A 90 20.10 -2.73 18.32
CA ARG A 90 19.45 -2.14 19.49
C ARG A 90 20.39 -1.06 20.04
N LYS A 91 19.98 0.21 20.02
CA LYS A 91 20.64 1.25 20.82
C LYS A 91 20.46 0.83 22.28
N VAL A 92 21.49 0.24 22.85
CA VAL A 92 21.56 0.00 24.29
C VAL A 92 21.54 1.39 24.94
N ALA A 93 20.53 1.66 25.76
CA ALA A 93 20.49 2.89 26.53
C ALA A 93 21.78 3.00 27.37
N PRO A 94 22.40 4.19 27.49
CA PRO A 94 23.56 4.34 28.36
C PRO A 94 23.14 3.96 29.78
N LEU A 95 23.87 3.05 30.41
CA LEU A 95 23.72 2.78 31.83
C LEU A 95 23.99 4.09 32.58
N ALA A 96 23.05 4.52 33.41
CA ALA A 96 23.24 5.68 34.27
C ALA A 96 24.49 5.46 35.14
N PRO A 97 25.34 6.49 35.33
CA PRO A 97 26.51 6.35 36.19
C PRO A 97 26.08 6.02 37.62
N VAL A 98 26.70 4.99 38.18
CA VAL A 98 26.55 4.61 39.59
C VAL A 98 27.10 5.75 40.46
N PRO A 99 26.36 6.27 41.44
CA PRO A 99 26.89 7.29 42.37
C PRO A 99 28.06 6.71 43.16
N ASN A 100 29.17 7.44 43.26
CA ASN A 100 30.22 7.14 44.25
C ASN A 100 29.77 7.69 45.61
N ASP A 101 29.77 6.83 46.63
CA ASP A 101 29.71 7.21 48.06
C ASP A 101 30.96 8.01 48.49
#